data_AF-A0A504J1E8-F1
#
_entry.id   AF-A0A504J1E8-F1
#
_cell.length_a   1.000
_cell.length_b   1.000
_cell.length_c   1.000
_cell.angle_alpha   90.00
_cell.angle_beta   90.00
_cell.angle_gamma   90.00
#
_symmetry.space_group_name_H-M   'P 1'
#
loop_
_entity.id
_entity.type
_entity.pdbx_description
1 polymer ?
#
loop_
_entity_poly.entity_id
_entity_poly.type
_entity_poly.pdbx_seq_one_letter_code
_entity_poly.pdbx_strand_id
1 'polypeptide(L)'
;MKIQKILFTCMMLCSIIRVEAQAFSEEKFKPENYFDGIDPIATKRFNLGESITREAIQLVINKATSEGIKIIIPSGVHRFQGITVNKNNIHIIFEQGVTILPPDKNTPVFRIGSRSGIENDSKGVDPIKNVKISGKGIVTINYEAAGKSNIKAFLLENVTNFMISNIKILAKFPVSSGITLSSPPTNLKIADRFRAPIFNKFPTKGVLQNIEMQGANSGYGLIQVQGAKSILFKNLTSTGGIALRLENGGSTPAGSNFSTISELYAENINCIKGNFAVLLAPHIKNNGRVQLRNINANDCSFAIRSGPGFIDKKVPSQIKELIQAGTFTPAPLIGNVSATKTEKGFAASARLAKVDNKNYAFYPRAVTTQTPFSSLEKADDASPSRFAVPGGGIVVSSQLSENEIGPKKEGFYKVSIVGNVNLKGEFQNSEEKEIYKKSEILYRKDNGRVNIPEKDENSLIAAKDYDSPNTEIYYDMNKKILNLFVSSIANLSIYNLSGILLKEQTLSKGNQTVNLSNFDSGVYLVNINHNYNSHSKKIVIK
;
A
#
# COMPACT_ATOMS: atom_id res chain seq x y z
N MET A 1 -24.87 -55.48 -8.19
CA MET A 1 -25.06 -54.37 -7.24
C MET A 1 -23.75 -53.89 -6.59
N LYS A 2 -22.67 -53.69 -7.37
CA LYS A 2 -21.35 -53.22 -6.87
C LYS A 2 -20.65 -52.16 -7.73
N ILE A 3 -21.25 -51.75 -8.86
CA ILE A 3 -20.66 -50.78 -9.79
C ILE A 3 -21.23 -49.36 -9.58
N GLN A 4 -22.40 -49.20 -8.95
CA GLN A 4 -22.98 -47.89 -8.64
C GLN A 4 -22.38 -47.16 -7.43
N LYS A 5 -21.57 -47.82 -6.59
CA LYS A 5 -20.90 -47.18 -5.44
C LYS A 5 -19.55 -46.52 -5.78
N ILE A 6 -18.94 -46.85 -6.91
CA ILE A 6 -17.63 -46.29 -7.30
C ILE A 6 -17.80 -44.94 -8.03
N LEU A 7 -18.92 -44.74 -8.75
CA LEU A 7 -19.21 -43.45 -9.39
C LEU A 7 -19.57 -42.34 -8.38
N PHE A 8 -20.15 -42.69 -7.23
CA PHE A 8 -20.54 -41.70 -6.21
C PHE A 8 -19.35 -41.20 -5.36
N THR A 9 -18.29 -42.02 -5.21
CA THR A 9 -17.08 -41.63 -4.47
C THR A 9 -16.11 -40.81 -5.32
N CYS A 10 -16.05 -41.02 -6.65
CA CYS A 10 -15.26 -40.15 -7.55
C CYS A 10 -15.85 -38.75 -7.72
N MET A 11 -17.17 -38.56 -7.58
CA MET A 11 -17.77 -37.22 -7.63
C MET A 11 -17.61 -36.41 -6.33
N MET A 12 -17.27 -37.04 -5.19
CA MET A 12 -17.06 -36.33 -3.91
C MET A 12 -15.59 -35.98 -3.61
N LEU A 13 -14.62 -36.55 -4.34
CA LEU A 13 -13.19 -36.21 -4.21
C LEU A 13 -12.68 -35.20 -5.25
N CYS A 14 -13.59 -34.66 -6.06
CA CYS A 14 -13.40 -33.38 -6.75
C CYS A 14 -13.85 -32.22 -5.84
N SER A 15 -13.47 -32.26 -4.56
CA SER A 15 -13.47 -31.09 -3.68
C SER A 15 -12.37 -30.14 -4.14
N ILE A 16 -12.65 -29.52 -5.30
CA ILE A 16 -12.41 -28.13 -5.62
C ILE A 16 -11.23 -27.57 -4.82
N ILE A 17 -9.99 -27.74 -5.32
CA ILE A 17 -8.99 -26.71 -5.12
C ILE A 17 -9.57 -25.48 -5.80
N ARG A 18 -10.39 -24.73 -5.07
CA ARG A 18 -10.84 -23.41 -5.44
C ARG A 18 -9.55 -22.61 -5.35
N VAL A 19 -8.80 -22.60 -6.45
CA VAL A 19 -8.07 -21.40 -6.81
C VAL A 19 -9.17 -20.36 -6.87
N GLU A 20 -9.43 -19.67 -5.75
CA GLU A 20 -10.31 -18.51 -5.76
C GLU A 20 -9.63 -17.54 -6.70
N ALA A 21 -10.09 -17.55 -7.96
CA ALA A 21 -9.76 -16.52 -8.90
C ALA A 21 -10.07 -15.20 -8.19
N GLN A 22 -9.04 -14.40 -7.94
CA GLN A 22 -9.21 -13.14 -7.25
C GLN A 22 -10.08 -12.27 -8.14
N ALA A 23 -11.36 -12.16 -7.78
CA ALA A 23 -12.33 -11.36 -8.48
C ALA A 23 -12.60 -10.07 -7.69
N PHE A 24 -13.06 -9.05 -8.40
CA PHE A 24 -13.69 -7.91 -7.75
C PHE A 24 -15.00 -8.37 -7.12
N SER A 25 -15.20 -7.97 -5.87
CA SER A 25 -16.49 -8.10 -5.19
C SER A 25 -17.02 -6.70 -4.96
N GLU A 26 -18.19 -6.37 -5.52
CA GLU A 26 -18.82 -5.06 -5.36
C GLU A 26 -18.98 -4.65 -3.90
N GLU A 27 -19.24 -5.61 -3.01
CA GLU A 27 -19.33 -5.38 -1.56
C GLU A 27 -18.07 -4.71 -1.01
N LYS A 28 -16.88 -5.03 -1.53
CA LYS A 28 -15.64 -4.43 -1.04
C LYS A 28 -15.46 -2.96 -1.44
N PHE A 29 -16.31 -2.41 -2.30
CA PHE A 29 -16.27 -1.01 -2.74
C PHE A 29 -17.43 -0.16 -2.17
N LYS A 30 -18.13 -0.71 -1.17
CA LYS A 30 -19.22 -0.06 -0.44
C LYS A 30 -18.72 0.61 0.84
N PRO A 31 -18.86 1.94 1.01
CA PRO A 31 -18.41 2.67 2.20
C PRO A 31 -18.90 2.11 3.54
N GLU A 32 -20.13 1.62 3.59
CA GLU A 32 -20.77 1.05 4.78
C GLU A 32 -20.04 -0.17 5.36
N ASN A 33 -19.19 -0.85 4.58
CA ASN A 33 -18.37 -1.97 5.07
C ASN A 33 -17.12 -1.52 5.84
N TYR A 34 -16.84 -0.22 5.85
CA TYR A 34 -15.63 0.35 6.44
C TYR A 34 -15.94 1.43 7.48
N PHE A 35 -17.14 2.00 7.46
CA PHE A 35 -17.56 3.02 8.42
C PHE A 35 -19.04 2.83 8.81
N ASP A 36 -19.28 2.63 10.09
CA ASP A 36 -20.60 2.26 10.62
C ASP A 36 -21.56 3.46 10.68
N GLY A 37 -21.04 4.69 10.66
CA GLY A 37 -21.86 5.89 10.49
C GLY A 37 -22.67 6.35 11.70
N ILE A 38 -22.50 5.75 12.88
CA ILE A 38 -23.29 6.09 14.08
C ILE A 38 -22.94 7.50 14.55
N ASP A 39 -23.86 8.45 14.34
CA ASP A 39 -23.68 9.82 14.76
C ASP A 39 -23.81 9.97 16.29
N PRO A 40 -22.96 10.80 16.94
CA PRO A 40 -23.14 11.18 18.34
C PRO A 40 -24.46 11.92 18.56
N ILE A 41 -25.08 11.67 19.70
CA ILE A 41 -26.33 12.34 20.13
C ILE A 41 -26.05 13.82 20.42
N ALA A 42 -25.01 14.09 21.22
CA ALA A 42 -24.63 15.45 21.58
C ALA A 42 -24.13 16.22 20.35
N THR A 43 -24.62 17.44 20.18
CA THR A 43 -24.20 18.33 19.08
C THR A 43 -23.80 19.71 19.61
N LYS A 44 -22.62 20.19 19.22
CA LYS A 44 -22.21 21.59 19.36
C LYS A 44 -22.16 22.23 17.98
N ARG A 45 -23.02 23.22 17.76
CA ARG A 45 -22.96 24.11 16.60
C ARG A 45 -22.22 25.39 16.98
N PHE A 46 -21.22 25.76 16.20
CA PHE A 46 -20.62 27.09 16.27
C PHE A 46 -21.51 28.09 15.51
N ASN A 47 -21.67 29.29 16.07
CA ASN A 47 -22.50 30.33 15.44
C ASN A 47 -21.68 31.17 14.45
N LEU A 48 -22.34 31.76 13.46
CA LEU A 48 -21.71 32.72 12.57
C LEU A 48 -21.22 33.94 13.39
N GLY A 49 -19.97 34.35 13.21
CA GLY A 49 -19.34 35.41 13.99
C GLY A 49 -18.71 34.97 15.31
N GLU A 50 -18.90 33.70 15.74
CA GLU A 50 -18.11 33.12 16.82
C GLU A 50 -16.65 32.98 16.37
N SER A 51 -15.69 33.30 17.24
CA SER A 51 -14.28 33.08 16.95
C SER A 51 -13.98 31.57 16.96
N ILE A 52 -13.97 30.95 15.78
CA ILE A 52 -13.69 29.52 15.62
C ILE A 52 -12.18 29.30 15.56
N THR A 53 -11.56 29.23 16.73
CA THR A 53 -10.13 28.97 16.87
C THR A 53 -9.83 27.49 17.11
N ARG A 54 -8.53 27.14 17.04
CA ARG A 54 -8.05 25.81 17.45
C ARG A 54 -8.48 25.48 18.87
N GLU A 55 -8.30 26.40 19.80
CA GLU A 55 -8.55 26.24 21.24
C GLU A 55 -10.04 26.00 21.48
N ALA A 56 -10.91 26.74 20.79
CA ALA A 56 -12.35 26.58 20.90
C ALA A 56 -12.81 25.18 20.44
N ILE A 57 -12.33 24.71 19.28
CA ILE A 57 -12.64 23.37 18.78
C ILE A 57 -12.05 22.30 19.71
N GLN A 58 -10.79 22.46 20.14
CA GLN A 58 -10.13 21.49 21.01
C GLN A 58 -10.81 21.39 22.38
N LEU A 59 -11.32 22.51 22.93
CA LEU A 59 -12.08 22.51 24.17
C LEU A 59 -13.36 21.66 24.06
N VAL A 60 -14.07 21.74 22.93
CA VAL A 60 -15.26 20.92 22.67
C VAL A 60 -14.88 19.44 22.60
N ILE A 61 -13.81 19.08 21.87
CA ILE A 61 -13.31 17.69 21.80
C ILE A 61 -12.91 17.19 23.21
N ASN A 62 -12.20 18.02 23.98
CA ASN A 62 -11.73 17.67 25.31
C ASN A 62 -12.87 17.49 26.32
N LYS A 63 -14.01 18.15 26.13
CA LYS A 63 -15.21 18.01 26.97
C LYS A 63 -16.16 16.88 26.53
N ALA A 64 -15.94 16.28 25.36
CA ALA A 64 -16.81 15.19 24.89
C ALA A 64 -16.78 14.00 25.86
N THR A 65 -17.96 13.45 26.16
CA THR A 65 -18.14 12.26 27.01
C THR A 65 -17.86 10.98 26.22
N SER A 66 -18.10 9.81 26.82
CA SER A 66 -18.03 8.51 26.14
C SER A 66 -18.98 8.40 24.94
N GLU A 67 -20.12 9.11 24.99
CA GLU A 67 -21.11 9.17 23.90
C GLU A 67 -20.64 9.99 22.69
N GLY A 68 -19.58 10.79 22.87
CA GLY A 68 -19.01 11.60 21.81
C GLY A 68 -19.68 12.94 21.60
N ILE A 69 -19.35 13.59 20.49
CA ILE A 69 -19.94 14.86 20.10
C ILE A 69 -19.86 15.10 18.59
N LYS A 70 -20.93 15.66 18.04
CA LYS A 70 -20.99 16.21 16.69
C LYS A 70 -20.70 17.70 16.75
N ILE A 71 -19.64 18.15 16.09
CA ILE A 71 -19.21 19.54 16.02
C ILE A 71 -19.58 20.07 14.63
N ILE A 72 -20.40 21.12 14.57
CA ILE A 72 -20.81 21.74 13.30
C ILE A 72 -20.11 23.08 13.14
N ILE A 73 -19.32 23.20 12.07
CA ILE A 73 -18.60 24.42 11.70
C ILE A 73 -19.41 25.15 10.61
N PRO A 74 -19.89 26.38 10.86
CA PRO A 74 -20.68 27.16 9.90
C PRO A 74 -19.84 27.57 8.69
N SER A 75 -20.53 27.93 7.60
CA SER A 75 -19.91 28.47 6.39
C SER A 75 -19.04 29.69 6.69
N GLY A 76 -18.02 29.92 5.86
CA GLY A 76 -17.09 31.03 6.03
C GLY A 76 -15.62 30.62 5.97
N VAL A 77 -14.75 31.60 6.19
CA VAL A 77 -13.30 31.44 6.18
C VAL A 77 -12.80 31.37 7.62
N HIS A 78 -12.17 30.25 7.97
CA HIS A 78 -11.70 29.98 9.32
C HIS A 78 -10.18 29.80 9.34
N ARG A 79 -9.52 30.36 10.36
CA ARG A 79 -8.06 30.30 10.51
C ARG A 79 -7.70 29.44 11.71
N PHE A 80 -7.54 28.14 11.49
CA PHE A 80 -7.08 27.22 12.52
C PHE A 80 -6.29 26.05 11.90
N GLN A 81 -5.55 25.35 12.75
CA GLN A 81 -4.83 24.11 12.45
C GLN A 81 -4.46 23.42 13.77
N GLY A 82 -3.88 22.21 13.71
CA GLY A 82 -3.41 21.51 14.90
C GLY A 82 -4.55 21.02 15.79
N ILE A 83 -5.70 20.70 15.19
CA ILE A 83 -6.81 20.04 15.88
C ILE A 83 -6.41 18.59 16.11
N THR A 84 -6.44 18.15 17.36
CA THR A 84 -6.14 16.76 17.74
C THR A 84 -7.44 16.05 18.11
N VAL A 85 -7.83 15.08 17.29
CA VAL A 85 -8.92 14.16 17.59
C VAL A 85 -8.33 12.95 18.32
N ASN A 86 -8.51 12.91 19.64
CA ASN A 86 -7.96 11.90 20.55
C ASN A 86 -9.02 11.14 21.35
N LYS A 87 -10.31 11.43 21.10
CA LYS A 87 -11.48 10.77 21.71
C LYS A 87 -12.28 9.99 20.67
N ASN A 88 -13.09 9.06 21.16
CA ASN A 88 -14.04 8.29 20.35
C ASN A 88 -15.27 9.14 20.00
N ASN A 89 -16.00 8.72 18.96
CA ASN A 89 -17.31 9.28 18.62
C ASN A 89 -17.23 10.81 18.34
N ILE A 90 -16.17 11.25 17.65
CA ILE A 90 -15.98 12.68 17.32
C ILE A 90 -16.32 12.90 15.85
N HIS A 91 -17.40 13.62 15.59
CA HIS A 91 -17.87 13.91 14.25
C HIS A 91 -17.75 15.42 13.98
N ILE A 92 -16.83 15.84 13.11
CA ILE A 92 -16.68 17.24 12.69
C ILE A 92 -17.35 17.41 11.33
N ILE A 93 -18.44 18.17 11.30
CA ILE A 93 -19.25 18.42 10.12
C ILE A 93 -19.11 19.88 9.71
N PHE A 94 -18.65 20.10 8.48
CA PHE A 94 -18.57 21.45 7.92
C PHE A 94 -19.81 21.74 7.08
N GLU A 95 -20.42 22.89 7.30
CA GLU A 95 -21.44 23.40 6.39
C GLU A 95 -20.82 23.70 5.01
N GLN A 96 -21.66 23.83 3.97
CA GLN A 96 -21.20 24.16 2.62
C GLN A 96 -20.51 25.53 2.59
N GLY A 97 -19.42 25.65 1.82
CA GLY A 97 -18.71 26.92 1.65
C GLY A 97 -17.68 27.23 2.75
N VAL A 98 -17.34 26.26 3.60
CA VAL A 98 -16.22 26.39 4.54
C VAL A 98 -14.88 26.40 3.81
N THR A 99 -14.03 27.37 4.18
CA THR A 99 -12.60 27.39 3.83
C THR A 99 -11.75 27.46 5.10
N ILE A 100 -10.78 26.57 5.24
CA ILE A 100 -9.82 26.55 6.34
C ILE A 100 -8.48 27.07 5.82
N LEU A 101 -7.91 28.04 6.53
CA LEU A 101 -6.61 28.65 6.26
C LEU A 101 -5.64 28.33 7.41
N PRO A 102 -4.76 27.33 7.26
CA PRO A 102 -3.78 26.97 8.28
C PRO A 102 -2.73 28.09 8.47
N PRO A 103 -2.50 28.57 9.70
CA PRO A 103 -1.56 29.67 9.94
C PRO A 103 -0.06 29.30 9.96
N ASP A 104 0.32 28.01 10.10
CA ASP A 104 1.72 27.54 10.17
C ASP A 104 2.07 26.64 8.97
N LYS A 105 3.36 26.57 8.64
CA LYS A 105 3.87 25.80 7.49
C LYS A 105 4.22 24.34 7.80
N ASN A 106 4.16 23.89 9.05
CA ASN A 106 4.70 22.59 9.47
C ASN A 106 3.74 21.76 10.32
N THR A 107 2.55 22.27 10.60
CA THR A 107 1.58 21.63 11.48
C THR A 107 0.44 21.03 10.64
N PRO A 108 0.09 19.75 10.84
CA PRO A 108 -1.13 19.18 10.25
C PRO A 108 -2.38 19.94 10.72
N VAL A 109 -3.36 20.11 9.83
CA VAL A 109 -4.64 20.75 10.17
C VAL A 109 -5.39 19.87 11.16
N PHE A 110 -5.49 18.58 10.86
CA PHE A 110 -6.06 17.56 11.73
C PHE A 110 -5.05 16.44 12.00
N ARG A 111 -4.88 16.10 13.28
CA ARG A 111 -4.19 14.88 13.75
C ARG A 111 -5.22 13.96 14.39
N ILE A 112 -5.32 12.73 13.91
CA ILE A 112 -6.36 11.78 14.31
C ILE A 112 -5.71 10.52 14.86
N GLY A 113 -6.03 10.16 16.11
CA GLY A 113 -5.47 8.98 16.77
C GLY A 113 -4.04 9.17 17.30
N SER A 114 -3.52 10.41 17.23
CA SER A 114 -2.26 10.80 17.86
C SER A 114 -2.52 11.11 19.33
N ARG A 115 -1.88 10.38 20.26
CA ARG A 115 -1.92 10.69 21.70
C ARG A 115 -0.48 10.81 22.22
N SER A 116 -0.24 11.80 23.07
CA SER A 116 1.00 11.88 23.85
C SER A 116 1.14 10.62 24.70
N GLY A 117 2.34 10.05 24.78
CA GLY A 117 2.62 8.87 25.61
C GLY A 117 2.45 7.50 24.93
N ILE A 118 1.85 7.40 23.73
CA ILE A 118 1.88 6.14 22.95
C ILE A 118 3.33 5.80 22.55
N GLU A 119 4.19 6.82 22.45
CA GLU A 119 5.59 6.72 22.06
C GLU A 119 6.47 5.82 22.94
N ASN A 120 6.04 5.53 24.18
CA ASN A 120 6.73 4.68 25.16
C ASN A 120 5.91 3.45 25.60
N ASP A 121 4.69 3.28 25.09
CA ASP A 121 3.78 2.26 25.64
C ASP A 121 3.89 0.93 24.90
N SER A 122 4.61 -0.01 25.52
CA SER A 122 4.64 -1.41 25.13
C SER A 122 3.33 -2.16 25.41
N LYS A 123 2.40 -1.58 26.19
CA LYS A 123 1.12 -2.18 26.59
C LYS A 123 -0.04 -1.90 25.64
N GLY A 124 0.21 -1.15 24.56
CA GLY A 124 -0.70 -1.06 23.43
C GLY A 124 -1.96 -0.22 23.72
N VAL A 125 -1.92 1.04 23.32
CA VAL A 125 -3.10 1.91 23.38
C VAL A 125 -4.16 1.45 22.37
N ASP A 126 -5.41 1.38 22.80
CA ASP A 126 -6.56 1.11 21.94
C ASP A 126 -6.73 2.24 20.90
N PRO A 127 -7.09 1.89 19.65
CA PRO A 127 -7.39 2.89 18.64
C PRO A 127 -8.57 3.75 19.09
N ILE A 128 -8.55 5.05 18.75
CA ILE A 128 -9.79 5.81 18.81
C ILE A 128 -10.76 5.30 17.75
N LYS A 129 -12.05 5.35 18.01
CA LYS A 129 -13.07 4.79 17.12
C LYS A 129 -14.17 5.77 16.76
N ASN A 130 -14.81 5.53 15.61
CA ASN A 130 -15.98 6.26 15.13
C ASN A 130 -15.69 7.76 14.99
N VAL A 131 -14.82 8.09 14.03
CA VAL A 131 -14.41 9.46 13.74
C VAL A 131 -14.87 9.85 12.35
N LYS A 132 -15.59 10.96 12.24
CA LYS A 132 -16.04 11.49 10.96
C LYS A 132 -15.56 12.91 10.80
N ILE A 133 -14.90 13.23 9.70
CA ILE A 133 -14.60 14.61 9.30
C ILE A 133 -15.08 14.80 7.88
N SER A 134 -16.18 15.54 7.71
CA SER A 134 -16.86 15.62 6.42
C SER A 134 -17.53 16.96 6.18
N GLY A 135 -17.54 17.42 4.95
CA GLY A 135 -18.41 18.51 4.53
C GLY A 135 -19.79 18.05 4.10
N LYS A 136 -20.82 18.86 4.36
CA LYS A 136 -22.12 18.73 3.69
C LYS A 136 -22.06 19.09 2.20
N GLY A 137 -21.05 19.86 1.83
CA GLY A 137 -20.55 20.05 0.46
C GLY A 137 -19.02 20.00 0.47
N ILE A 138 -18.37 20.48 -0.58
CA ILE A 138 -16.90 20.54 -0.60
C ILE A 138 -16.38 21.55 0.43
N VAL A 139 -15.45 21.10 1.28
CA VAL A 139 -14.69 21.93 2.23
C VAL A 139 -13.33 22.20 1.63
N THR A 140 -12.92 23.47 1.58
CA THR A 140 -11.60 23.83 1.09
C THR A 140 -10.62 23.95 2.25
N ILE A 141 -9.51 23.23 2.21
CA ILE A 141 -8.34 23.44 3.06
C ILE A 141 -7.27 24.08 2.18
N ASN A 142 -7.07 25.39 2.34
CA ASN A 142 -6.17 26.17 1.48
C ASN A 142 -4.91 26.58 2.24
N TYR A 143 -3.78 26.03 1.80
CA TYR A 143 -2.44 26.40 2.23
C TYR A 143 -1.50 26.69 1.05
N GLU A 144 -2.02 27.18 -0.08
CA GLU A 144 -1.20 27.63 -1.22
C GLU A 144 -0.23 28.75 -0.82
N ALA A 145 -0.70 29.69 0.00
CA ALA A 145 0.09 30.81 0.51
C ALA A 145 1.31 30.34 1.34
N ALA A 146 1.27 29.12 1.89
CA ALA A 146 2.41 28.56 2.62
C ALA A 146 3.60 28.23 1.70
N GLY A 147 3.36 28.03 0.39
CA GLY A 147 4.37 27.56 -0.55
C GLY A 147 4.88 26.17 -0.18
N LYS A 148 6.17 25.94 -0.39
CA LYS A 148 6.88 24.74 0.04
C LYS A 148 6.79 24.60 1.56
N SER A 149 5.92 23.70 2.01
CA SER A 149 5.49 23.52 3.41
C SER A 149 5.37 22.03 3.75
N ASN A 150 5.39 21.68 5.03
CA ASN A 150 5.18 20.31 5.52
C ASN A 150 3.75 20.13 6.10
N ILE A 151 2.79 20.94 5.63
CA ILE A 151 1.39 20.86 6.04
C ILE A 151 0.76 19.59 5.48
N LYS A 152 -0.04 18.95 6.31
CA LYS A 152 -0.95 17.86 5.93
C LYS A 152 -2.34 18.33 6.29
N ALA A 153 -3.31 18.17 5.40
CA ALA A 153 -4.70 18.35 5.77
C ALA A 153 -5.08 17.34 6.87
N PHE A 154 -4.65 16.08 6.71
CA PHE A 154 -4.94 15.02 7.67
C PHE A 154 -3.72 14.13 7.91
N LEU A 155 -3.40 13.92 9.19
CA LEU A 155 -2.49 12.87 9.65
C LEU A 155 -3.30 11.86 10.48
N LEU A 156 -3.43 10.63 9.99
CA LEU A 156 -4.17 9.55 10.62
C LEU A 156 -3.19 8.51 11.17
N GLU A 157 -3.35 8.21 12.45
CA GLU A 157 -2.50 7.27 13.19
C GLU A 157 -3.36 6.15 13.82
N ASN A 158 -3.40 6.01 15.15
CA ASN A 158 -4.10 4.91 15.81
C ASN A 158 -5.63 5.15 15.87
N VAL A 159 -6.31 5.01 14.73
CA VAL A 159 -7.76 5.20 14.57
C VAL A 159 -8.42 4.00 13.87
N THR A 160 -9.65 3.67 14.27
CA THR A 160 -10.49 2.66 13.61
C THR A 160 -11.89 3.21 13.34
N ASN A 161 -12.61 2.66 12.36
CA ASN A 161 -13.98 3.07 12.02
C ASN A 161 -14.04 4.60 11.77
N PHE A 162 -13.49 5.05 10.65
CA PHE A 162 -13.41 6.48 10.35
C PHE A 162 -13.84 6.86 8.93
N MET A 163 -14.24 8.11 8.76
CA MET A 163 -14.58 8.69 7.46
C MET A 163 -13.97 10.08 7.30
N ILE A 164 -13.30 10.31 6.16
CA ILE A 164 -12.92 11.63 5.67
C ILE A 164 -13.56 11.82 4.30
N SER A 165 -14.35 12.88 4.14
CA SER A 165 -15.05 13.08 2.87
C SER A 165 -15.35 14.53 2.48
N ASN A 166 -15.52 14.74 1.17
CA ASN A 166 -15.88 16.02 0.56
C ASN A 166 -14.86 17.13 0.86
N ILE A 167 -13.59 16.84 0.59
CA ILE A 167 -12.48 17.76 0.87
C ILE A 167 -11.80 18.18 -0.43
N LYS A 168 -11.52 19.48 -0.56
CA LYS A 168 -10.61 20.05 -1.53
C LYS A 168 -9.38 20.60 -0.82
N ILE A 169 -8.20 20.21 -1.28
CA ILE A 169 -6.92 20.70 -0.78
C ILE A 169 -6.30 21.60 -1.84
N LEU A 170 -6.03 22.85 -1.48
CA LEU A 170 -5.27 23.78 -2.31
C LEU A 170 -3.88 23.96 -1.69
N ALA A 171 -2.85 23.64 -2.45
CA ALA A 171 -1.46 23.64 -1.99
C ALA A 171 -0.50 24.17 -3.05
N LYS A 172 0.70 24.59 -2.64
CA LYS A 172 1.77 25.01 -3.56
C LYS A 172 3.05 24.21 -3.29
N PHE A 173 3.06 22.99 -3.80
CA PHE A 173 4.18 22.05 -3.76
C PHE A 173 4.68 21.73 -2.34
N PRO A 174 3.82 21.20 -1.45
CA PRO A 174 4.24 20.80 -0.11
C PRO A 174 5.24 19.65 -0.17
N VAL A 175 6.13 19.58 0.83
CA VAL A 175 7.06 18.46 1.07
C VAL A 175 6.41 17.34 1.89
N SER A 176 5.09 17.18 1.75
CA SER A 176 4.31 16.07 2.29
C SER A 176 3.05 15.83 1.48
N SER A 177 2.50 14.62 1.56
CA SER A 177 1.18 14.35 0.98
C SER A 177 0.08 15.05 1.77
N GLY A 178 -1.00 15.47 1.11
CA GLY A 178 -2.13 16.14 1.76
C GLY A 178 -2.75 15.28 2.89
N ILE A 179 -2.78 13.96 2.70
CA ILE A 179 -3.26 12.98 3.67
C ILE A 179 -2.20 11.91 3.88
N THR A 180 -1.91 11.59 5.13
CA THR A 180 -0.98 10.51 5.51
C THR A 180 -1.66 9.55 6.47
N LEU A 181 -1.60 8.25 6.15
CA LEU A 181 -1.97 7.15 7.04
C LEU A 181 -0.69 6.46 7.50
N SER A 182 -0.35 6.54 8.79
CA SER A 182 0.91 6.04 9.31
C SER A 182 0.76 5.45 10.71
N SER A 183 1.82 4.82 11.21
CA SER A 183 1.92 4.55 12.64
C SER A 183 2.24 5.83 13.42
N PRO A 184 1.87 5.91 14.71
CA PRO A 184 2.28 7.01 15.57
C PRO A 184 3.81 7.17 15.62
N PRO A 185 4.32 8.39 15.88
CA PRO A 185 5.73 8.59 16.16
C PRO A 185 6.15 7.79 17.41
N THR A 186 7.44 7.48 17.50
CA THR A 186 8.02 6.79 18.64
C THR A 186 9.40 7.36 18.98
N ASN A 187 9.69 7.46 20.29
CA ASN A 187 10.98 7.85 20.83
C ASN A 187 11.91 6.65 21.08
N LEU A 188 11.48 5.43 20.70
CA LEU A 188 12.34 4.26 20.74
C LEU A 188 13.63 4.50 19.95
N LYS A 189 14.75 4.05 20.53
CA LYS A 189 16.04 4.05 19.85
C LYS A 189 15.94 3.16 18.61
N ILE A 190 16.74 3.46 17.58
CA ILE A 190 16.70 2.73 16.31
C ILE A 190 16.83 1.21 16.50
N ALA A 191 17.69 0.76 17.42
CA ALA A 191 17.86 -0.66 17.74
C ALA A 191 16.60 -1.31 18.33
N ASP A 192 15.79 -0.55 19.09
CA ASP A 192 14.60 -1.03 19.79
C ASP A 192 13.33 -0.92 18.93
N ARG A 193 13.41 -0.28 17.76
CA ARG A 193 12.28 -0.14 16.83
C ARG A 193 11.94 -1.44 16.13
N PHE A 194 12.90 -2.36 16.01
CA PHE A 194 12.69 -3.62 15.31
C PHE A 194 11.60 -4.45 16.00
N ARG A 195 10.51 -4.71 15.29
CA ARG A 195 9.33 -5.44 15.78
C ARG A 195 8.60 -4.75 16.94
N ALA A 196 8.79 -3.45 17.13
CA ALA A 196 8.10 -2.73 18.20
C ALA A 196 6.58 -2.70 17.93
N PRO A 197 5.72 -3.07 18.91
CA PRO A 197 4.26 -3.13 18.73
C PRO A 197 3.60 -1.82 18.29
N ILE A 198 4.22 -0.67 18.58
CA ILE A 198 3.75 0.65 18.16
C ILE A 198 3.57 0.75 16.64
N PHE A 199 4.38 0.04 15.86
CA PHE A 199 4.28 0.00 14.41
C PHE A 199 3.09 -0.83 13.90
N ASN A 200 2.39 -1.54 14.77
CA ASN A 200 1.09 -2.17 14.46
C ASN A 200 -0.11 -1.33 14.91
N LYS A 201 0.15 -0.11 15.40
CA LYS A 201 -0.88 0.90 15.62
C LYS A 201 -0.90 1.78 14.37
N PHE A 202 -1.98 1.72 13.60
CA PHE A 202 -2.15 2.48 12.35
C PHE A 202 -3.65 2.48 11.98
N PRO A 203 -4.07 3.29 11.00
CA PRO A 203 -5.49 3.40 10.65
C PRO A 203 -6.09 2.08 10.18
N THR A 204 -7.27 1.75 10.70
CA THR A 204 -8.03 0.56 10.26
C THR A 204 -9.50 0.89 10.00
N LYS A 205 -10.20 0.11 9.18
CA LYS A 205 -11.65 0.28 8.91
C LYS A 205 -12.01 1.74 8.62
N GLY A 206 -11.70 2.23 7.43
CA GLY A 206 -11.98 3.63 7.12
C GLY A 206 -12.32 3.91 5.67
N VAL A 207 -12.94 5.06 5.46
CA VAL A 207 -13.34 5.57 4.15
C VAL A 207 -12.69 6.93 3.92
N LEU A 208 -11.99 7.06 2.80
CA LEU A 208 -11.56 8.35 2.26
C LEU A 208 -12.20 8.54 0.89
N GLN A 209 -13.14 9.48 0.80
CA GLN A 209 -13.92 9.62 -0.43
C GLN A 209 -14.22 11.05 -0.85
N ASN A 210 -14.32 11.28 -2.17
CA ASN A 210 -14.58 12.59 -2.77
C ASN A 210 -13.57 13.62 -2.27
N ILE A 211 -12.29 13.34 -2.53
CA ILE A 211 -11.18 14.20 -2.08
C ILE A 211 -10.34 14.59 -3.30
N GLU A 212 -10.10 15.89 -3.44
CA GLU A 212 -9.20 16.42 -4.46
C GLU A 212 -8.06 17.23 -3.87
N MET A 213 -6.90 17.21 -4.54
CA MET A 213 -5.77 18.09 -4.24
C MET A 213 -5.26 18.78 -5.51
N GLN A 214 -4.95 20.06 -5.40
CA GLN A 214 -4.32 20.87 -6.44
C GLN A 214 -2.96 21.40 -5.98
N GLY A 215 -2.02 21.48 -6.92
CA GLY A 215 -0.66 21.97 -6.68
C GLY A 215 0.20 21.02 -5.84
N ALA A 216 -0.01 19.71 -5.98
CA ALA A 216 0.81 18.72 -5.28
C ALA A 216 2.23 18.63 -5.86
N ASN A 217 3.22 18.41 -4.99
CA ASN A 217 4.60 18.14 -5.39
C ASN A 217 4.73 16.72 -5.99
N SER A 218 5.50 16.53 -7.06
CA SER A 218 5.64 15.24 -7.77
C SER A 218 6.26 14.09 -6.96
N GLY A 219 6.95 14.37 -5.85
CA GLY A 219 7.45 13.36 -4.90
C GLY A 219 6.45 12.96 -3.82
N TYR A 220 5.35 13.70 -3.71
CA TYR A 220 4.28 13.50 -2.73
C TYR A 220 2.96 13.33 -3.46
N GLY A 221 1.91 14.06 -3.09
CA GLY A 221 0.60 13.89 -3.69
C GLY A 221 -0.56 14.07 -2.73
N LEU A 222 -1.70 13.49 -3.08
CA LEU A 222 -2.89 13.53 -2.25
C LEU A 222 -2.77 12.58 -1.06
N ILE A 223 -2.64 11.27 -1.29
CA ILE A 223 -2.59 10.27 -0.20
C ILE A 223 -1.25 9.54 -0.19
N GLN A 224 -0.65 9.43 1.00
CA GLN A 224 0.39 8.43 1.29
C GLN A 224 -0.05 7.46 2.38
N VAL A 225 0.05 6.17 2.08
CA VAL A 225 -0.21 5.09 3.04
C VAL A 225 1.10 4.45 3.43
N GLN A 226 1.48 4.60 4.70
CA GLN A 226 2.66 4.00 5.32
C GLN A 226 2.31 2.81 6.23
N GLY A 227 1.04 2.66 6.60
CA GLY A 227 0.50 1.52 7.33
C GLY A 227 -1.01 1.68 7.43
N ALA A 228 -1.77 0.68 7.01
CA ALA A 228 -3.23 0.72 7.08
C ALA A 228 -3.83 -0.67 6.82
N LYS A 229 -5.02 -0.91 7.38
CA LYS A 229 -5.78 -2.14 7.11
C LYS A 229 -7.26 -1.89 6.89
N SER A 230 -7.86 -2.53 5.89
CA SER A 230 -9.31 -2.42 5.64
C SER A 230 -9.71 -0.96 5.40
N ILE A 231 -9.19 -0.33 4.34
CA ILE A 231 -9.54 1.04 3.96
C ILE A 231 -10.11 1.06 2.54
N LEU A 232 -11.18 1.84 2.35
CA LEU A 232 -11.73 2.19 1.05
C LEU A 232 -11.31 3.61 0.64
N PHE A 233 -10.73 3.71 -0.55
CA PHE A 233 -10.43 4.98 -1.22
C PHE A 233 -11.36 5.15 -2.42
N LYS A 234 -12.13 6.24 -2.50
CA LYS A 234 -13.14 6.38 -3.56
C LYS A 234 -13.22 7.79 -4.11
N ASN A 235 -13.19 7.96 -5.43
CA ASN A 235 -13.28 9.27 -6.09
C ASN A 235 -12.17 10.22 -5.58
N LEU A 236 -10.92 9.85 -5.84
CA LEU A 236 -9.76 10.65 -5.47
C LEU A 236 -9.17 11.32 -6.71
N THR A 237 -8.79 12.58 -6.60
CA THR A 237 -8.16 13.34 -7.70
C THR A 237 -6.96 14.13 -7.23
N SER A 238 -5.81 13.99 -7.90
CA SER A 238 -4.63 14.81 -7.64
C SER A 238 -4.18 15.52 -8.91
N THR A 239 -4.09 16.85 -8.85
CA THR A 239 -3.41 17.66 -9.87
C THR A 239 -1.97 17.91 -9.43
N GLY A 240 -1.02 17.34 -10.16
CA GLY A 240 0.36 17.16 -9.69
C GLY A 240 0.49 15.96 -8.74
N GLY A 241 1.74 15.58 -8.40
CA GLY A 241 1.98 14.55 -7.39
C GLY A 241 1.49 13.14 -7.76
N ILE A 242 1.17 12.36 -6.72
CA ILE A 242 0.60 11.02 -6.82
C ILE A 242 -0.78 11.01 -6.15
N ALA A 243 -1.81 10.48 -6.80
CA ALA A 243 -3.15 10.45 -6.18
C ALA A 243 -3.21 9.46 -5.01
N LEU A 244 -2.82 8.21 -5.23
CA LEU A 244 -2.76 7.17 -4.20
C LEU A 244 -1.37 6.51 -4.15
N ARG A 245 -0.60 6.87 -3.13
CA ARG A 245 0.75 6.37 -2.91
C ARG A 245 0.76 5.28 -1.84
N LEU A 246 0.77 4.01 -2.26
CA LEU A 246 0.92 2.85 -1.37
C LEU A 246 2.41 2.55 -1.21
N GLU A 247 3.04 3.31 -0.33
CA GLU A 247 4.47 3.26 -0.09
C GLU A 247 4.78 3.29 1.40
N ASN A 248 5.10 2.11 1.92
CA ASN A 248 5.49 1.88 3.29
C ASN A 248 6.89 1.27 3.35
N GLY A 249 7.64 1.57 4.40
CA GLY A 249 8.97 0.98 4.59
C GLY A 249 10.16 1.81 4.12
N GLY A 250 10.02 3.14 4.05
CA GLY A 250 11.20 4.00 4.26
C GLY A 250 11.90 3.69 5.60
N SER A 251 12.98 4.41 5.92
CA SER A 251 13.98 4.19 7.00
C SER A 251 13.52 3.82 8.42
N THR A 252 12.23 3.58 8.68
CA THR A 252 11.67 3.00 9.89
C THR A 252 12.03 1.51 10.00
N PRO A 253 12.93 1.12 10.92
CA PRO A 253 13.44 -0.23 11.03
C PRO A 253 12.48 -1.14 11.82
N ALA A 254 11.18 -1.07 11.53
CA ALA A 254 10.15 -1.82 12.27
C ALA A 254 10.10 -3.32 11.92
N GLY A 255 10.82 -3.75 10.88
CA GLY A 255 10.74 -5.09 10.30
C GLY A 255 9.64 -5.24 9.26
N SER A 256 9.67 -6.33 8.49
CA SER A 256 8.86 -6.50 7.27
C SER A 256 7.37 -6.68 7.51
N ASN A 257 6.96 -7.14 8.70
CA ASN A 257 5.56 -7.46 9.01
C ASN A 257 4.87 -6.40 9.89
N PHE A 258 5.45 -5.21 9.99
CA PHE A 258 4.93 -4.10 10.81
C PHE A 258 4.65 -2.87 9.94
N SER A 259 3.65 -2.05 10.32
CA SER A 259 3.14 -0.96 9.48
C SER A 259 2.85 -1.41 8.05
N THR A 260 2.18 -2.57 7.92
CA THR A 260 1.85 -3.15 6.62
C THR A 260 0.61 -2.49 6.03
N ILE A 261 0.47 -2.66 4.72
CA ILE A 261 -0.71 -2.25 3.96
C ILE A 261 -1.47 -3.53 3.63
N SER A 262 -2.74 -3.66 4.03
CA SER A 262 -3.52 -4.87 3.74
C SER A 262 -5.02 -4.60 3.65
N GLU A 263 -5.74 -5.44 2.91
CA GLU A 263 -7.19 -5.31 2.72
C GLU A 263 -7.58 -3.89 2.25
N LEU A 264 -6.86 -3.38 1.25
CA LEU A 264 -7.14 -2.08 0.65
C LEU A 264 -7.94 -2.20 -0.62
N TYR A 265 -8.88 -1.27 -0.77
CA TYR A 265 -9.78 -1.19 -1.91
C TYR A 265 -9.80 0.25 -2.41
N ALA A 266 -9.66 0.45 -3.72
CA ALA A 266 -9.68 1.78 -4.31
C ALA A 266 -10.47 1.84 -5.62
N GLU A 267 -11.33 2.83 -5.76
CA GLU A 267 -12.17 3.04 -6.96
C GLU A 267 -12.12 4.50 -7.41
N ASN A 268 -12.05 4.71 -8.73
CA ASN A 268 -12.07 6.04 -9.36
C ASN A 268 -10.93 6.93 -8.84
N ILE A 269 -9.70 6.51 -9.17
CA ILE A 269 -8.47 7.21 -8.76
C ILE A 269 -7.91 7.96 -9.97
N ASN A 270 -7.80 9.28 -9.86
CA ASN A 270 -7.49 10.16 -10.96
C ASN A 270 -6.20 10.95 -10.70
N CYS A 271 -5.31 10.94 -11.69
CA CYS A 271 -4.17 11.84 -11.74
C CYS A 271 -4.33 12.81 -12.91
N ILE A 272 -3.97 14.08 -12.68
CA ILE A 272 -3.94 15.13 -13.69
C ILE A 272 -2.57 15.81 -13.63
N LYS A 273 -1.82 15.90 -14.74
CA LYS A 273 -0.55 16.66 -14.82
C LYS A 273 0.45 16.32 -13.70
N GLY A 274 0.51 15.04 -13.35
CA GLY A 274 1.20 14.53 -12.18
C GLY A 274 2.22 13.45 -12.52
N ASN A 275 2.60 12.70 -11.49
CA ASN A 275 3.49 11.56 -11.63
C ASN A 275 2.66 10.30 -11.87
N PHE A 276 1.89 9.85 -10.87
CA PHE A 276 1.11 8.61 -10.97
C PHE A 276 -0.31 8.75 -10.42
N ALA A 277 -1.28 8.04 -10.99
CA ALA A 277 -2.55 7.83 -10.29
C ALA A 277 -2.34 6.88 -9.11
N VAL A 278 -1.62 5.77 -9.31
CA VAL A 278 -1.27 4.82 -8.24
C VAL A 278 0.21 4.46 -8.24
N LEU A 279 0.84 4.48 -7.06
CA LEU A 279 2.15 3.88 -6.81
C LEU A 279 2.02 2.69 -5.85
N LEU A 280 2.60 1.56 -6.22
CA LEU A 280 2.82 0.39 -5.36
C LEU A 280 4.33 0.26 -5.11
N ALA A 281 4.78 0.51 -3.89
CA ALA A 281 6.20 0.46 -3.53
C ALA A 281 6.36 -0.12 -2.12
N PRO A 282 6.55 -1.45 -1.98
CA PRO A 282 6.52 -2.11 -0.68
C PRO A 282 7.79 -1.90 0.15
N HIS A 283 8.89 -1.38 -0.42
CA HIS A 283 10.23 -1.32 0.21
C HIS A 283 10.59 -2.63 0.90
N ILE A 284 10.63 -2.68 2.24
CA ILE A 284 10.96 -3.86 3.04
C ILE A 284 9.72 -4.58 3.61
N LYS A 285 8.51 -4.13 3.26
CA LYS A 285 7.25 -4.53 3.92
C LYS A 285 6.51 -5.62 3.16
N ASN A 286 6.05 -6.63 3.90
CA ASN A 286 5.19 -7.69 3.40
C ASN A 286 3.74 -7.23 3.50
N ASN A 287 3.28 -6.61 2.43
CA ASN A 287 1.93 -6.10 2.31
C ASN A 287 0.95 -7.19 1.91
N GLY A 288 -0.29 -7.00 2.32
CA GLY A 288 -1.41 -7.86 2.04
C GLY A 288 -2.13 -7.52 0.74
N ARG A 289 -3.40 -7.91 0.69
CA ARG A 289 -4.31 -7.70 -0.44
C ARG A 289 -4.52 -6.22 -0.76
N VAL A 290 -4.48 -5.92 -2.05
CA VAL A 290 -4.87 -4.62 -2.64
C VAL A 290 -5.74 -4.89 -3.86
N GLN A 291 -6.88 -4.23 -3.96
CA GLN A 291 -7.74 -4.24 -5.15
C GLN A 291 -8.05 -2.81 -5.60
N LEU A 292 -7.83 -2.53 -6.88
CA LEU A 292 -7.95 -1.19 -7.46
C LEU A 292 -8.81 -1.27 -8.71
N ARG A 293 -9.72 -0.32 -8.92
CA ARG A 293 -10.46 -0.24 -10.18
C ARG A 293 -10.73 1.19 -10.66
N ASN A 294 -10.89 1.33 -11.97
CA ASN A 294 -11.18 2.60 -12.64
C ASN A 294 -10.10 3.65 -12.34
N ILE A 295 -8.89 3.37 -12.81
CA ILE A 295 -7.71 4.21 -12.60
C ILE A 295 -7.51 5.06 -13.84
N ASN A 296 -7.47 6.39 -13.70
CA ASN A 296 -7.34 7.31 -14.83
C ASN A 296 -6.14 8.25 -14.63
N ALA A 297 -5.29 8.34 -15.65
CA ALA A 297 -4.22 9.34 -15.71
C ALA A 297 -4.42 10.24 -16.91
N ASN A 298 -4.53 11.54 -16.69
CA ASN A 298 -4.60 12.54 -17.74
C ASN A 298 -3.33 13.37 -17.67
N ASP A 299 -2.47 13.20 -18.67
CA ASP A 299 -1.16 13.85 -18.75
C ASP A 299 -0.30 13.61 -17.50
N CYS A 300 -0.31 12.38 -16.98
CA CYS A 300 0.59 11.96 -15.91
C CYS A 300 1.70 11.07 -16.45
N SER A 301 2.79 10.96 -15.68
CA SER A 301 3.93 10.13 -16.12
C SER A 301 3.49 8.71 -16.38
N PHE A 302 2.71 8.10 -15.49
CA PHE A 302 2.05 6.81 -15.72
C PHE A 302 0.70 6.73 -15.00
N ALA A 303 -0.23 5.90 -15.46
CA ALA A 303 -1.43 5.58 -14.68
C ALA A 303 -1.08 4.80 -13.40
N ILE A 304 -0.26 3.75 -13.55
CA ILE A 304 0.18 2.89 -12.46
C ILE A 304 1.69 2.70 -12.54
N ARG A 305 2.32 2.71 -11.38
CA ARG A 305 3.71 2.31 -11.18
C ARG A 305 3.78 1.25 -10.09
N SER A 306 4.24 0.03 -10.41
CA SER A 306 4.59 -0.98 -9.40
C SER A 306 6.10 -1.23 -9.36
N GLY A 307 6.75 -0.91 -8.25
CA GLY A 307 8.19 -1.14 -8.04
C GLY A 307 8.44 -2.37 -7.17
N PRO A 308 9.53 -3.12 -7.39
CA PRO A 308 9.90 -4.20 -6.48
C PRO A 308 10.23 -3.62 -5.10
N GLY A 309 10.14 -4.46 -4.07
CA GLY A 309 10.72 -4.15 -2.78
C GLY A 309 12.24 -3.98 -2.85
N PHE A 310 12.80 -3.33 -1.84
CA PHE A 310 14.24 -3.20 -1.67
C PHE A 310 14.57 -2.85 -0.22
N ILE A 311 15.79 -3.18 0.19
CA ILE A 311 16.33 -2.78 1.50
C ILE A 311 16.97 -1.39 1.35
N ASP A 312 16.41 -0.39 2.02
CA ASP A 312 16.96 0.98 1.99
C ASP A 312 18.37 0.99 2.59
N LYS A 313 19.28 1.79 1.99
CA LYS A 313 20.64 2.00 2.50
C LYS A 313 20.65 2.47 3.96
N LYS A 314 19.59 3.17 4.39
CA LYS A 314 19.37 3.70 5.75
C LYS A 314 18.99 2.64 6.79
N VAL A 315 18.63 1.42 6.38
CA VAL A 315 18.41 0.33 7.33
C VAL A 315 19.74 0.05 8.06
N PRO A 316 19.76 -0.01 9.41
CA PRO A 316 20.98 -0.32 10.16
C PRO A 316 21.56 -1.67 9.75
N SER A 317 22.89 -1.75 9.59
CA SER A 317 23.59 -2.98 9.18
C SER A 317 23.25 -4.17 10.08
N GLN A 318 23.08 -3.94 11.38
CA GLN A 318 22.80 -5.00 12.37
C GLN A 318 21.48 -5.74 12.11
N ILE A 319 20.55 -5.15 11.37
CA ILE A 319 19.25 -5.79 11.06
C ILE A 319 19.06 -6.06 9.58
N LYS A 320 20.01 -5.71 8.70
CA LYS A 320 19.89 -5.94 7.24
C LYS A 320 19.75 -7.42 6.91
N GLU A 321 20.47 -8.28 7.63
CA GLU A 321 20.40 -9.73 7.48
C GLU A 321 19.09 -10.33 8.01
N LEU A 322 18.33 -9.58 8.82
CA LEU A 322 17.08 -10.02 9.45
C LEU A 322 15.83 -9.61 8.65
N ILE A 323 16.00 -8.90 7.54
CA ILE A 323 14.91 -8.40 6.73
C ILE A 323 15.10 -8.78 5.26
N GLN A 324 13.98 -8.90 4.55
CA GLN A 324 13.96 -9.13 3.11
C GLN A 324 13.28 -7.96 2.42
N ALA A 325 13.48 -7.89 1.10
CA ALA A 325 12.71 -6.98 0.26
C ALA A 325 11.22 -7.33 0.37
N GLY A 326 10.41 -6.28 0.50
CA GLY A 326 8.96 -6.36 0.68
C GLY A 326 8.23 -6.70 -0.61
N THR A 327 6.98 -7.14 -0.47
CA THR A 327 6.12 -7.53 -1.58
C THR A 327 4.66 -7.18 -1.27
N PHE A 328 3.78 -7.29 -2.27
CA PHE A 328 2.33 -7.38 -2.04
C PHE A 328 1.87 -8.81 -2.31
N THR A 329 1.27 -9.46 -1.30
CA THR A 329 0.74 -10.82 -1.40
C THR A 329 -0.64 -10.91 -0.72
N PRO A 330 -1.70 -11.40 -1.38
CA PRO A 330 -1.73 -11.86 -2.78
C PRO A 330 -1.47 -10.72 -3.77
N ALA A 331 -1.28 -11.10 -5.05
CA ALA A 331 -1.05 -10.16 -6.13
C ALA A 331 -2.10 -9.02 -6.10
N PRO A 332 -1.69 -7.75 -6.20
CA PRO A 332 -2.64 -6.66 -6.38
C PRO A 332 -3.51 -6.92 -7.62
N LEU A 333 -4.82 -6.77 -7.46
CA LEU A 333 -5.78 -6.91 -8.55
C LEU A 333 -6.17 -5.51 -9.04
N ILE A 334 -6.03 -5.25 -10.34
CA ILE A 334 -6.28 -3.96 -10.95
C ILE A 334 -7.26 -4.13 -12.11
N GLY A 335 -8.36 -3.38 -12.10
CA GLY A 335 -9.40 -3.42 -13.14
C GLY A 335 -9.55 -2.05 -13.78
N ASN A 336 -9.71 -2.00 -15.09
CA ASN A 336 -9.98 -0.78 -15.86
C ASN A 336 -8.96 0.34 -15.60
N VAL A 337 -8.00 0.49 -16.50
CA VAL A 337 -6.98 1.53 -16.45
C VAL A 337 -7.07 2.36 -17.72
N SER A 338 -7.05 3.68 -17.58
CA SER A 338 -6.93 4.59 -18.71
C SER A 338 -5.76 5.54 -18.52
N ALA A 339 -5.05 5.82 -19.61
CA ALA A 339 -4.12 6.93 -19.66
C ALA A 339 -4.38 7.77 -20.92
N THR A 340 -4.52 9.08 -20.73
CA THR A 340 -4.76 10.05 -21.77
C THR A 340 -3.56 10.97 -21.87
N LYS A 341 -3.03 11.13 -23.08
CA LYS A 341 -2.06 12.16 -23.45
C LYS A 341 -2.75 13.16 -24.37
N THR A 342 -2.94 14.38 -23.88
CA THR A 342 -3.74 15.41 -24.59
C THR A 342 -2.95 16.13 -25.67
N GLU A 343 -1.67 16.40 -25.45
CA GLU A 343 -0.80 17.06 -26.43
C GLU A 343 0.10 16.08 -27.19
N LYS A 344 0.30 16.36 -28.49
CA LYS A 344 1.10 15.53 -29.40
C LYS A 344 2.60 15.82 -29.27
N GLY A 345 3.43 14.81 -29.54
CA GLY A 345 4.88 14.96 -29.60
C GLY A 345 5.60 15.15 -28.25
N PHE A 346 6.79 15.76 -28.31
CA PHE A 346 7.74 16.00 -27.20
C PHE A 346 8.11 17.48 -27.02
N ALA A 347 7.38 18.37 -27.71
CA ALA A 347 7.52 19.82 -27.56
C ALA A 347 7.30 20.23 -26.10
N ALA A 348 7.89 21.35 -25.68
CA ALA A 348 7.79 21.85 -24.30
C ALA A 348 6.33 22.00 -23.82
N SER A 349 5.42 22.44 -24.70
CA SER A 349 3.99 22.56 -24.38
C SER A 349 3.37 21.21 -23.97
N ALA A 350 3.82 20.10 -24.57
CA ALA A 350 3.28 18.77 -24.35
C ALA A 350 3.78 18.10 -23.07
N ARG A 351 4.68 18.75 -22.33
CA ARG A 351 5.36 18.19 -21.15
C ARG A 351 4.62 18.48 -19.85
N LEU A 352 3.39 18.00 -19.80
CA LEU A 352 2.46 18.27 -18.70
C LEU A 352 2.63 17.30 -17.50
N ALA A 353 3.27 16.16 -17.71
CA ALA A 353 3.58 15.19 -16.66
C ALA A 353 4.90 15.52 -15.95
N LYS A 354 5.11 14.95 -14.76
CA LYS A 354 6.31 15.17 -13.93
C LYS A 354 6.97 13.85 -13.57
N VAL A 355 8.21 13.66 -13.98
CA VAL A 355 8.96 12.41 -13.76
C VAL A 355 10.32 12.66 -13.13
N ASP A 356 10.90 11.62 -12.55
CA ASP A 356 12.29 11.62 -12.11
C ASP A 356 13.18 10.76 -12.98
N ASN A 357 14.50 10.87 -12.79
CA ASN A 357 15.46 10.12 -13.59
C ASN A 357 15.20 8.61 -13.54
N LYS A 358 14.92 8.08 -12.34
CA LYS A 358 14.65 6.66 -12.13
C LYS A 358 13.44 6.19 -12.95
N ASN A 359 12.40 6.99 -13.01
CA ASN A 359 11.16 6.65 -13.70
C ASN A 359 11.18 7.02 -15.18
N TYR A 360 12.03 7.97 -15.59
CA TYR A 360 12.23 8.30 -17.00
C TYR A 360 12.83 7.12 -17.77
N ALA A 361 13.61 6.28 -17.10
CA ALA A 361 14.15 5.04 -17.68
C ALA A 361 13.06 4.05 -18.15
N PHE A 362 11.79 4.22 -17.73
CA PHE A 362 10.67 3.43 -18.23
C PHE A 362 9.98 4.02 -19.46
N TYR A 363 10.39 5.20 -19.94
CA TYR A 363 9.88 5.69 -21.22
C TYR A 363 10.48 4.87 -22.38
N PRO A 364 9.76 4.72 -23.51
CA PRO A 364 10.27 3.99 -24.67
C PRO A 364 11.65 4.50 -25.11
N ARG A 365 12.50 3.60 -25.65
CA ARG A 365 13.84 3.99 -26.10
C ARG A 365 13.80 5.09 -27.17
N ALA A 366 12.86 4.99 -28.12
CA ALA A 366 12.63 6.02 -29.13
C ALA A 366 12.45 7.42 -28.50
N VAL A 367 11.79 7.49 -27.34
CA VAL A 367 11.61 8.73 -26.58
C VAL A 367 12.90 9.16 -25.88
N THR A 368 13.48 8.24 -25.10
CA THR A 368 14.63 8.56 -24.24
C THR A 368 15.92 8.83 -25.03
N THR A 369 16.03 8.32 -26.27
CA THR A 369 17.13 8.64 -27.19
C THR A 369 16.93 9.98 -27.88
N GLN A 370 15.71 10.30 -28.35
CA GLN A 370 15.42 11.59 -28.99
C GLN A 370 15.43 12.75 -27.98
N THR A 371 15.00 12.48 -26.76
CA THR A 371 14.98 13.45 -25.65
C THR A 371 15.72 12.85 -24.46
N PRO A 372 17.06 12.95 -24.38
CA PRO A 372 17.80 12.49 -23.21
C PRO A 372 17.32 13.19 -21.94
N PHE A 373 17.40 12.51 -20.79
CA PHE A 373 16.94 13.08 -19.50
C PHE A 373 17.59 14.44 -19.18
N SER A 374 18.87 14.61 -19.53
CA SER A 374 19.61 15.87 -19.36
C SER A 374 19.08 17.04 -20.19
N SER A 375 18.31 16.76 -21.25
CA SER A 375 17.69 17.77 -22.11
C SER A 375 16.29 18.17 -21.64
N LEU A 376 15.74 17.50 -20.62
CA LEU A 376 14.41 17.82 -20.13
C LEU A 376 14.41 19.13 -19.33
N GLU A 377 13.28 19.84 -19.41
CA GLU A 377 13.03 21.02 -18.60
C GLU A 377 12.69 20.61 -17.17
N LYS A 378 13.13 21.41 -16.20
CA LYS A 378 12.75 21.19 -14.80
C LYS A 378 11.24 21.35 -14.66
N ALA A 379 10.63 20.46 -13.88
CA ALA A 379 9.24 20.59 -13.52
C ALA A 379 9.04 21.86 -12.67
N ASP A 380 7.90 22.49 -12.84
CA ASP A 380 7.47 23.71 -12.15
C ASP A 380 7.08 23.50 -10.66
N ASP A 381 7.54 22.42 -10.01
CA ASP A 381 6.99 21.93 -8.75
C ASP A 381 7.94 22.02 -7.53
N ALA A 382 8.95 22.90 -7.64
CA ALA A 382 9.98 23.14 -6.62
C ALA A 382 10.84 21.90 -6.23
N SER A 383 10.74 20.80 -6.98
CA SER A 383 11.61 19.64 -6.81
C SER A 383 12.84 19.75 -7.72
N PRO A 384 14.07 19.66 -7.17
CA PRO A 384 15.28 19.78 -7.99
C PRO A 384 15.55 18.56 -8.88
N SER A 385 14.86 17.44 -8.65
CA SER A 385 15.11 16.15 -9.30
C SER A 385 13.99 15.70 -10.25
N ARG A 386 13.13 16.64 -10.66
CA ARG A 386 11.89 16.35 -11.37
C ARG A 386 11.79 17.20 -12.61
N PHE A 387 11.32 16.57 -13.68
CA PHE A 387 11.39 17.10 -15.03
C PHE A 387 10.04 16.95 -15.71
N ALA A 388 9.73 17.93 -16.54
CA ALA A 388 8.54 17.97 -17.36
C ALA A 388 8.68 16.96 -18.51
N VAL A 389 7.71 16.07 -18.67
CA VAL A 389 7.69 15.06 -19.74
C VAL A 389 6.28 14.89 -20.30
N PRO A 390 6.11 14.32 -21.49
CA PRO A 390 4.78 13.94 -21.96
C PRO A 390 4.19 12.81 -21.13
N GLY A 391 2.87 12.67 -21.17
CA GLY A 391 2.20 11.56 -20.48
C GLY A 391 2.68 10.19 -20.96
N GLY A 392 2.82 9.25 -20.03
CA GLY A 392 3.14 7.85 -20.30
C GLY A 392 1.99 6.90 -19.94
N GLY A 393 2.11 5.64 -20.33
CA GLY A 393 1.07 4.61 -20.17
C GLY A 393 1.08 3.95 -18.79
N ILE A 394 1.32 2.63 -18.77
CA ILE A 394 1.33 1.80 -17.55
C ILE A 394 2.71 1.16 -17.36
N VAL A 395 3.23 1.17 -16.13
CA VAL A 395 4.52 0.54 -15.80
C VAL A 395 4.37 -0.46 -14.66
N VAL A 396 4.61 -1.73 -14.97
CA VAL A 396 4.65 -2.83 -14.01
C VAL A 396 6.08 -3.35 -13.92
N SER A 397 6.89 -2.77 -13.04
CA SER A 397 8.29 -3.19 -12.86
C SER A 397 8.49 -4.08 -11.62
N SER A 398 7.41 -4.45 -10.93
CA SER A 398 7.45 -5.39 -9.80
C SER A 398 7.58 -6.84 -10.27
N GLN A 399 7.53 -7.09 -11.57
CA GLN A 399 7.77 -8.37 -12.20
C GLN A 399 8.65 -8.20 -13.45
N LEU A 400 9.38 -9.26 -13.81
CA LEU A 400 10.29 -9.25 -14.97
C LEU A 400 9.54 -9.20 -16.30
N SER A 401 8.43 -9.93 -16.37
CA SER A 401 7.50 -9.94 -17.50
C SER A 401 6.08 -10.26 -17.04
N GLU A 402 5.11 -10.31 -17.96
CA GLU A 402 3.74 -10.76 -17.67
C GLU A 402 3.70 -12.18 -17.06
N ASN A 403 4.56 -13.07 -17.56
CA ASN A 403 4.60 -14.48 -17.20
C ASN A 403 5.71 -14.83 -16.18
N GLU A 404 6.65 -13.92 -15.97
CA GLU A 404 7.78 -14.12 -15.08
C GLU A 404 7.82 -13.05 -13.99
N ILE A 405 7.62 -13.46 -12.74
CA ILE A 405 7.65 -12.53 -11.61
C ILE A 405 9.09 -12.11 -11.32
N GLY A 406 10.03 -13.06 -11.32
CA GLY A 406 11.38 -12.86 -10.79
C GLY A 406 11.49 -13.23 -9.30
N PRO A 407 12.70 -13.16 -8.73
CA PRO A 407 12.98 -13.70 -7.40
C PRO A 407 12.28 -12.91 -6.28
N LYS A 408 11.48 -13.58 -5.46
CA LYS A 408 10.79 -12.94 -4.32
C LYS A 408 11.75 -12.27 -3.33
N LYS A 409 12.92 -12.87 -3.11
CA LYS A 409 14.00 -12.33 -2.24
C LYS A 409 14.50 -10.95 -2.68
N GLU A 410 14.33 -10.61 -3.95
CA GLU A 410 14.68 -9.31 -4.54
C GLU A 410 13.48 -8.35 -4.56
N GLY A 411 12.36 -8.72 -3.95
CA GLY A 411 11.17 -7.89 -3.79
C GLY A 411 10.23 -7.92 -4.98
N PHE A 412 10.42 -8.85 -5.92
CA PHE A 412 9.50 -9.04 -7.04
C PHE A 412 8.17 -9.65 -6.57
N TYR A 413 7.06 -9.16 -7.14
CA TYR A 413 5.70 -9.63 -6.90
C TYR A 413 4.81 -9.39 -8.11
N LYS A 414 3.85 -10.31 -8.30
CA LYS A 414 2.86 -10.23 -9.38
C LYS A 414 1.88 -9.09 -9.15
N VAL A 415 1.52 -8.39 -10.23
CA VAL A 415 0.35 -7.53 -10.33
C VAL A 415 -0.57 -8.11 -11.40
N SER A 416 -1.85 -8.25 -11.10
CA SER A 416 -2.85 -8.79 -12.02
C SER A 416 -3.72 -7.65 -12.55
N ILE A 417 -3.61 -7.35 -13.84
CA ILE A 417 -4.51 -6.41 -14.53
C ILE A 417 -5.57 -7.26 -15.26
N VAL A 418 -6.85 -7.10 -14.90
CA VAL A 418 -7.95 -7.98 -15.37
C VAL A 418 -9.07 -7.23 -16.08
N GLY A 419 -8.96 -5.92 -16.25
CA GLY A 419 -9.93 -5.10 -16.98
C GLY A 419 -9.32 -4.41 -18.20
N ASN A 420 -10.09 -3.52 -18.82
CA ASN A 420 -9.65 -2.84 -20.04
C ASN A 420 -8.49 -1.88 -19.76
N VAL A 421 -7.47 -1.92 -20.60
CA VAL A 421 -6.43 -0.89 -20.68
C VAL A 421 -6.77 0.00 -21.86
N ASN A 422 -7.01 1.29 -21.60
CA ASN A 422 -7.40 2.26 -22.62
C ASN A 422 -6.37 3.39 -22.69
N LEU A 423 -5.54 3.38 -23.72
CA LEU A 423 -4.65 4.50 -24.03
C LEU A 423 -5.30 5.43 -25.05
N LYS A 424 -5.34 6.73 -24.74
CA LYS A 424 -5.88 7.79 -25.62
C LYS A 424 -4.81 8.84 -25.91
N GLY A 425 -4.51 9.05 -27.19
CA GLY A 425 -3.47 9.99 -27.64
C GLY A 425 -2.25 9.29 -28.24
N GLU A 426 -1.25 10.06 -28.64
CA GLU A 426 -0.04 9.55 -29.33
C GLU A 426 0.99 9.01 -28.32
N PHE A 427 0.78 7.77 -27.89
CA PHE A 427 1.79 6.99 -27.17
C PHE A 427 2.76 6.35 -28.18
N GLN A 428 4.06 6.60 -28.00
CA GLN A 428 5.09 6.00 -28.85
C GLN A 428 5.18 4.50 -28.58
N ASN A 429 5.11 3.70 -29.66
CA ASN A 429 5.40 2.27 -29.59
C ASN A 429 6.89 2.06 -29.31
N SER A 430 7.24 1.18 -28.37
CA SER A 430 8.64 0.73 -28.22
C SER A 430 8.91 -0.41 -29.21
N GLU A 431 9.65 -0.15 -30.29
CA GLU A 431 10.15 -1.22 -31.17
C GLU A 431 11.46 -1.84 -30.65
N GLU A 432 12.24 -1.11 -29.85
CA GLU A 432 13.51 -1.60 -29.29
C GLU A 432 13.59 -1.45 -27.77
N LYS A 433 13.15 -2.50 -27.10
CA LYS A 433 13.73 -3.18 -25.95
C LYS A 433 12.87 -4.42 -25.76
N GLU A 434 13.46 -5.55 -25.37
CA GLU A 434 12.77 -6.79 -24.99
C GLU A 434 11.82 -6.56 -23.80
N ILE A 435 10.69 -5.90 -24.08
CA ILE A 435 9.58 -5.57 -23.20
C ILE A 435 8.37 -5.90 -24.06
N TYR A 436 7.94 -7.15 -23.99
CA TYR A 436 7.04 -7.73 -24.97
C TYR A 436 5.66 -7.09 -24.92
N LYS A 437 5.18 -6.77 -26.12
CA LYS A 437 3.89 -6.18 -26.42
C LYS A 437 2.85 -7.29 -26.55
N LYS A 438 1.97 -7.37 -25.56
CA LYS A 438 0.54 -7.50 -25.81
C LYS A 438 -0.16 -6.63 -24.76
N SER A 439 -0.89 -5.59 -25.20
CA SER A 439 -1.67 -4.65 -24.35
C SER A 439 -0.98 -3.47 -23.63
N GLU A 440 0.14 -2.93 -24.14
CA GLU A 440 0.63 -1.58 -23.76
C GLU A 440 1.18 -1.42 -22.31
N ILE A 441 1.52 -2.53 -21.65
CA ILE A 441 2.14 -2.54 -20.31
C ILE A 441 3.67 -2.71 -20.43
N LEU A 442 4.44 -1.86 -19.75
CA LEU A 442 5.90 -1.96 -19.72
C LEU A 442 6.40 -2.76 -18.51
N TYR A 443 7.13 -3.84 -18.78
CA TYR A 443 7.83 -4.69 -17.80
C TYR A 443 9.35 -4.45 -17.84
N ARG A 444 10.08 -4.85 -16.79
CA ARG A 444 11.55 -4.70 -16.73
C ARG A 444 12.25 -6.05 -16.78
N LYS A 445 12.91 -6.37 -17.89
CA LYS A 445 13.98 -7.37 -17.95
C LYS A 445 15.30 -6.63 -17.73
N ASP A 446 15.83 -6.69 -16.51
CA ASP A 446 17.28 -6.61 -16.21
C ASP A 446 17.54 -6.40 -14.72
N ASN A 447 18.39 -7.27 -14.17
CA ASN A 447 19.02 -7.20 -12.85
C ASN A 447 20.04 -6.05 -12.73
N GLY A 448 20.10 -5.16 -13.73
CA GLY A 448 20.94 -3.98 -13.69
C GLY A 448 20.43 -2.99 -12.66
N ARG A 449 21.10 -2.90 -11.51
CA ARG A 449 21.27 -1.57 -10.90
C ARG A 449 21.66 -0.64 -12.05
N VAL A 450 20.97 0.48 -12.22
CA VAL A 450 21.61 1.59 -12.92
C VAL A 450 22.81 1.90 -12.05
N ASN A 451 23.98 1.42 -12.47
CA ASN A 451 25.25 1.85 -11.93
C ASN A 451 25.32 3.36 -12.19
N ILE A 452 24.91 4.13 -11.18
CA ILE A 452 25.65 5.36 -10.88
C ILE A 452 27.07 4.86 -10.61
N PRO A 453 28.11 5.40 -11.27
CA PRO A 453 29.46 4.87 -11.14
C PRO A 453 29.87 4.91 -9.67
N GLU A 454 29.83 3.76 -9.00
CA GLU A 454 30.49 3.52 -7.72
C GLU A 454 31.84 2.88 -8.08
N LYS A 455 32.91 3.56 -7.66
CA LYS A 455 34.27 3.03 -7.60
C LYS A 455 34.29 1.73 -6.79
N ASP A 456 34.95 0.72 -7.36
CA ASP A 456 35.66 -0.43 -6.77
C ASP A 456 34.88 -1.32 -5.78
N GLU A 457 34.50 -2.54 -6.16
CA GLU A 457 35.28 -3.78 -6.35
C GLU A 457 35.31 -4.69 -5.10
N ASN A 458 35.21 -5.99 -5.38
CA ASN A 458 35.35 -7.15 -4.49
C ASN A 458 34.17 -7.53 -3.59
N SER A 459 33.30 -8.39 -4.12
CA SER A 459 33.18 -9.78 -3.62
C SER A 459 32.09 -10.55 -4.37
N LEU A 460 32.53 -11.48 -5.21
CA LEU A 460 31.73 -12.62 -5.67
C LEU A 460 31.72 -13.66 -4.55
N ILE A 461 30.57 -13.93 -3.95
CA ILE A 461 30.33 -15.20 -3.24
C ILE A 461 28.98 -15.74 -3.71
N ALA A 462 29.03 -16.90 -4.33
CA ALA A 462 27.87 -17.69 -4.73
C ALA A 462 27.03 -18.04 -3.48
N ALA A 463 25.78 -17.56 -3.45
CA ALA A 463 24.84 -17.88 -2.37
C ALA A 463 23.88 -18.97 -2.84
N LYS A 464 24.03 -20.15 -2.22
CA LYS A 464 23.07 -21.26 -2.24
C LYS A 464 21.68 -20.78 -1.82
N ASP A 465 20.66 -21.33 -2.47
CA ASP A 465 19.25 -21.08 -2.20
C ASP A 465 18.87 -21.38 -0.74
N TYR A 466 18.38 -20.36 -0.05
CA TYR A 466 17.62 -20.48 1.19
C TYR A 466 16.39 -19.58 1.06
N ASP A 467 15.25 -20.22 0.80
CA ASP A 467 13.92 -19.63 0.66
C ASP A 467 13.10 -20.16 1.85
N SER A 468 12.63 -19.29 2.75
CA SER A 468 11.95 -19.74 3.98
C SER A 468 10.55 -19.13 4.13
N PRO A 469 9.48 -19.94 4.04
CA PRO A 469 8.20 -19.68 4.70
C PRO A 469 8.28 -20.07 6.19
N ASN A 470 7.35 -19.56 7.02
CA ASN A 470 7.24 -19.85 8.47
C ASN A 470 7.14 -21.35 8.87
N THR A 471 7.06 -22.23 7.88
CA THR A 471 7.15 -23.69 8.03
C THR A 471 8.04 -24.23 6.91
N GLU A 472 9.14 -24.88 7.27
CA GLU A 472 10.02 -25.57 6.31
C GLU A 472 9.78 -27.07 6.39
N ILE A 473 9.70 -27.73 5.23
CA ILE A 473 9.58 -29.19 5.14
C ILE A 473 10.70 -29.68 4.23
N TYR A 474 11.64 -30.46 4.75
CA TYR A 474 12.74 -31.04 4.00
C TYR A 474 12.77 -32.56 4.19
N TYR A 475 12.70 -33.32 3.09
CA TYR A 475 12.80 -34.78 3.15
C TYR A 475 14.24 -35.21 2.81
N ASP A 476 14.91 -35.86 3.76
CA ASP A 476 16.20 -36.51 3.53
C ASP A 476 15.96 -37.93 3.01
N MET A 477 16.14 -38.11 1.71
CA MET A 477 15.91 -39.40 1.04
C MET A 477 16.81 -40.51 1.56
N ASN A 478 18.05 -40.21 1.95
CA ASN A 478 19.03 -41.22 2.36
C ASN A 478 18.71 -41.75 3.76
N LYS A 479 18.22 -40.88 4.64
CA LYS A 479 17.89 -41.23 6.02
C LYS A 479 16.42 -41.61 6.22
N LYS A 480 15.59 -41.48 5.19
CA LYS A 480 14.12 -41.59 5.27
C LYS A 480 13.54 -40.79 6.43
N ILE A 481 13.99 -39.54 6.59
CA ILE A 481 13.48 -38.62 7.63
C ILE A 481 12.94 -37.34 7.02
N LEU A 482 11.93 -36.79 7.66
CA LEU A 482 11.35 -35.49 7.35
C LEU A 482 11.82 -34.49 8.41
N ASN A 483 12.62 -33.51 8.01
CA ASN A 483 13.03 -32.39 8.84
C ASN A 483 12.06 -31.24 8.65
N LEU A 484 11.57 -30.71 9.75
CA LEU A 484 10.50 -29.73 9.82
C LEU A 484 10.97 -28.55 10.67
N PHE A 485 10.67 -27.32 10.26
CA PHE A 485 10.68 -26.17 11.16
C PHE A 485 9.26 -25.63 11.25
N VAL A 486 8.74 -25.40 12.46
CA VAL A 486 7.42 -24.78 12.65
C VAL A 486 7.50 -23.59 13.61
N SER A 487 6.90 -22.46 13.25
CA SER A 487 6.95 -21.22 14.07
C SER A 487 6.04 -21.21 15.30
N SER A 488 5.09 -22.13 15.39
CA SER A 488 4.15 -22.33 16.50
C SER A 488 3.82 -23.83 16.62
N ILE A 489 3.07 -24.21 17.67
CA ILE A 489 2.46 -25.55 17.74
C ILE A 489 1.62 -25.78 16.47
N ALA A 490 1.74 -26.98 15.90
CA ALA A 490 1.06 -27.39 14.68
C ALA A 490 0.75 -28.89 14.70
N ASN A 491 -0.14 -29.36 13.84
CA ASN A 491 -0.41 -30.78 13.64
C ASN A 491 0.09 -31.22 12.26
N LEU A 492 0.97 -32.23 12.25
CA LEU A 492 1.45 -32.92 11.08
C LEU A 492 0.51 -34.08 10.74
N SER A 493 0.16 -34.22 9.47
CA SER A 493 -0.57 -35.38 8.94
C SER A 493 0.08 -35.81 7.62
N ILE A 494 0.39 -37.10 7.45
CA ILE A 494 0.99 -37.65 6.23
C ILE A 494 0.03 -38.65 5.59
N TYR A 495 -0.29 -38.45 4.32
CA TYR A 495 -1.22 -39.28 3.54
C TYR A 495 -0.52 -39.95 2.37
N ASN A 496 -0.99 -41.12 1.95
CA ASN A 496 -0.64 -41.67 0.63
C ASN A 496 -1.49 -41.02 -0.49
N LEU A 497 -1.21 -41.37 -1.75
CA LEU A 497 -1.97 -40.84 -2.91
C LEU A 497 -3.46 -41.23 -2.92
N SER A 498 -3.84 -42.31 -2.23
CA SER A 498 -5.24 -42.70 -2.07
C SER A 498 -5.96 -41.92 -0.96
N GLY A 499 -5.28 -40.95 -0.33
CA GLY A 499 -5.83 -40.14 0.76
C GLY A 499 -5.88 -40.84 2.12
N ILE A 500 -5.28 -42.02 2.26
CA ILE A 500 -5.22 -42.75 3.54
C ILE A 500 -4.19 -42.08 4.44
N LEU A 501 -4.60 -41.70 5.66
CA LEU A 501 -3.72 -41.16 6.68
C LEU A 501 -2.79 -42.26 7.21
N LEU A 502 -1.48 -42.01 7.16
CA LEU A 502 -0.45 -42.95 7.57
C LEU A 502 0.26 -42.53 8.86
N LYS A 503 0.35 -41.23 9.12
CA LYS A 503 0.97 -40.70 10.34
C LYS A 503 0.37 -39.37 10.71
N GLU A 504 0.13 -39.18 12.00
CA GLU A 504 -0.27 -37.90 12.59
C GLU A 504 0.60 -37.62 13.82
N GLN A 505 1.00 -36.36 14.01
CA GLN A 505 1.85 -35.96 15.13
C GLN A 505 1.67 -34.46 15.43
N THR A 506 1.51 -34.09 16.70
CA THR A 506 1.62 -32.68 17.11
C THR A 506 3.10 -32.27 17.15
N LEU A 507 3.41 -31.15 16.48
CA LEU A 507 4.74 -30.56 16.39
C LEU A 507 4.85 -29.39 17.38
N SER A 508 5.93 -29.40 18.16
CA SER A 508 6.33 -28.26 18.97
C SER A 508 7.04 -27.20 18.11
N LYS A 509 6.97 -25.93 18.55
CA LYS A 509 7.70 -24.82 17.91
C LYS A 509 9.20 -25.14 17.81
N GLY A 510 9.79 -24.88 16.64
CA GLY A 510 11.21 -25.08 16.35
C GLY A 510 11.46 -26.21 15.35
N ASN A 511 12.70 -26.72 15.34
CA ASN A 511 13.10 -27.84 14.48
C ASN A 511 12.54 -29.15 15.04
N GLN A 512 11.98 -29.98 14.17
CA GLN A 512 11.41 -31.29 14.48
C GLN A 512 11.86 -32.29 13.40
N THR A 513 12.02 -33.55 13.77
CA THR A 513 12.37 -34.61 12.82
C THR A 513 11.35 -35.75 12.94
N VAL A 514 10.87 -36.23 11.81
CA VAL A 514 9.88 -37.31 11.73
C VAL A 514 10.46 -38.44 10.92
N ASN A 515 10.62 -39.60 11.57
CA ASN A 515 11.11 -40.81 10.93
C ASN A 515 10.03 -41.40 10.01
N LEU A 516 10.42 -41.70 8.75
CA LEU A 516 9.62 -42.31 7.69
C LEU A 516 10.21 -43.66 7.23
N SER A 517 11.10 -44.30 8.00
CA SER A 517 11.74 -45.57 7.64
C SER A 517 10.75 -46.70 7.36
N ASN A 518 9.58 -46.67 8.00
CA ASN A 518 8.54 -47.68 7.87
C ASN A 518 7.55 -47.38 6.72
N PHE A 519 7.78 -46.33 5.94
CA PHE A 519 6.97 -46.02 4.77
C PHE A 519 7.54 -46.75 3.55
N ASP A 520 6.65 -47.38 2.80
CA ASP A 520 6.99 -48.01 1.51
C ASP A 520 7.47 -46.97 0.49
N SER A 521 8.08 -47.45 -0.61
CA SER A 521 8.40 -46.59 -1.74
C SER A 521 7.10 -46.07 -2.37
N GLY A 522 6.99 -44.76 -2.55
CA GLY A 522 5.75 -44.14 -2.97
C GLY A 522 5.73 -42.62 -2.88
N VAL A 523 4.59 -42.04 -3.25
CA VAL A 523 4.34 -40.60 -3.16
C VAL A 523 3.41 -40.31 -1.99
N TYR A 524 3.78 -39.32 -1.18
CA TYR A 524 3.06 -38.94 0.01
C TYR A 524 2.76 -37.44 0.04
N LEU A 525 1.63 -37.08 0.64
CA LEU A 525 1.22 -35.72 0.92
C LEU A 525 1.44 -35.43 2.41
N VAL A 526 2.30 -34.47 2.70
CA VAL A 526 2.61 -34.00 4.05
C VAL A 526 1.85 -32.71 4.28
N ASN A 527 0.97 -32.69 5.28
CA ASN A 527 0.19 -31.54 5.69
C ASN A 527 0.63 -31.08 7.09
N ILE A 528 0.84 -29.78 7.27
CA ILE A 528 1.10 -29.14 8.56
C ILE A 528 0.02 -28.08 8.78
N ASN A 529 -0.80 -28.28 9.80
CA ASN A 529 -1.94 -27.43 10.13
C ASN A 529 -1.65 -26.63 11.39
N HIS A 530 -1.68 -25.30 11.27
CA HIS A 530 -1.71 -24.34 12.37
C HIS A 530 -3.15 -23.90 12.64
N ASN A 531 -3.41 -23.28 13.79
CA ASN A 531 -4.74 -22.75 14.13
C ASN A 531 -5.35 -21.77 13.10
N TYR A 532 -4.52 -21.18 12.23
CA TYR A 532 -4.95 -20.15 11.27
C TYR A 532 -4.52 -20.41 9.82
N ASN A 533 -3.66 -21.40 9.55
CA ASN A 533 -3.10 -21.66 8.22
C ASN A 533 -2.75 -23.15 8.07
N SER A 534 -2.80 -23.68 6.84
CA SER A 534 -2.30 -25.02 6.50
C SER A 534 -1.19 -24.92 5.45
N HIS A 535 -0.22 -25.84 5.51
CA HIS A 535 0.84 -25.98 4.52
C HIS A 535 0.93 -27.43 4.06
N SER A 536 1.02 -27.65 2.74
CA SER A 536 1.06 -28.99 2.16
C SER A 536 2.28 -29.15 1.26
N LYS A 537 2.98 -30.27 1.37
CA LYS A 537 4.11 -30.63 0.51
C LYS A 537 4.02 -32.08 0.05
N LYS A 538 4.25 -32.31 -1.24
CA LYS A 538 4.43 -33.64 -1.79
C LYS A 538 5.87 -34.12 -1.56
N ILE A 539 6.04 -35.34 -1.07
CA ILE A 539 7.34 -36.01 -0.96
C ILE A 539 7.30 -37.34 -1.73
N VAL A 540 8.47 -37.80 -2.17
CA VAL A 540 8.63 -39.08 -2.87
C VAL A 540 9.65 -39.90 -2.10
N ILE A 541 9.23 -41.04 -1.59
CA ILE A 541 10.11 -42.03 -0.94
C ILE A 541 10.48 -43.04 -2.01
N LYS A 542 11.79 -43.21 -2.24
CA LYS A 542 12.32 -44.20 -3.18
C LYS A 542 12.65 -45.49 -2.47
#